data_AF-A0A7W4HWK8-F1
#
_entry.id   AF-A0A7W4HWK8-F1
#
_cell.length_a   1.000
_cell.length_b   1.000
_cell.length_c   1.000
_cell.angle_alpha   90.00
_cell.angle_beta   90.00
_cell.angle_gamma   90.00
#
_symmetry.space_group_name_H-M   'P 1'
#
loop_
_entity.id
_entity.type
_entity.pdbx_description
1 polymer ?
#
loop_
_entity_poly.entity_id
_entity_poly.type
_entity_poly.pdbx_seq_one_letter_code
_entity_poly.pdbx_strand_id
1 'polypeptide(L)' 'MKKKSIFSVVGMLFGMGFSVVDGVVTYTDTASLEEPLSGMIANILSSEIFIKHFLIYPLMGLVAGFVFGLFMEKIFK' A
#
# COMPACT_ATOMS: atom_id res chain seq x y z
N MET A 1 -24.61 4.98 2.20
CA MET A 1 -23.35 5.69 2.56
C MET A 1 -22.40 4.88 3.44
N LYS A 2 -22.83 4.23 4.55
CA LYS A 2 -21.94 3.49 5.46
C LYS A 2 -21.07 2.39 4.81
N LYS A 3 -21.63 1.61 3.87
CA LYS A 3 -20.89 0.52 3.18
C LYS A 3 -19.78 1.03 2.25
N LYS A 4 -19.95 2.20 1.62
CA LYS A 4 -18.95 2.78 0.69
C LYS A 4 -17.65 3.17 1.39
N SER A 5 -17.79 3.74 2.60
CA SER A 5 -16.64 4.17 3.40
C SER A 5 -15.75 3.00 3.81
N ILE A 6 -16.34 1.83 4.10
CA ILE A 6 -15.59 0.63 4.49
C ILE A 6 -14.69 0.14 3.35
N PHE A 7 -15.19 0.09 2.10
CA PHE A 7 -14.37 -0.35 0.97
C PHE A 7 -13.21 0.59 0.69
N SER A 8 -13.40 1.90 0.85
CA SER A 8 -12.30 2.88 0.76
C SER A 8 -11.26 2.68 1.86
N VAL A 9 -11.68 2.50 3.11
CA VAL A 9 -10.75 2.27 4.23
C VAL A 9 -9.98 0.95 4.05
N VAL A 10 -10.66 -0.11 3.63
CA VAL A 10 -10.01 -1.39 3.32
C VAL A 10 -9.01 -1.21 2.17
N GLY A 11 -9.39 -0.52 1.09
CA GLY A 11 -8.50 -0.22 -0.02
C GLY A 11 -7.26 0.59 0.40
N MET A 12 -7.42 1.56 1.31
CA MET A 12 -6.30 2.32 1.89
C MET A 12 -5.32 1.41 2.62
N LEU A 13 -5.83 0.51 3.48
CA LEU A 13 -5.00 -0.44 4.23
C LEU A 13 -4.26 -1.41 3.31
N PHE A 14 -4.91 -1.88 2.24
CA PHE A 14 -4.25 -2.67 1.20
C PHE A 14 -3.14 -1.88 0.50
N GLY A 15 -3.38 -0.62 0.15
CA GLY A 15 -2.34 0.26 -0.44
C GLY A 15 -1.14 0.46 0.49
N MET A 16 -1.39 0.65 1.79
CA MET A 16 -0.32 0.73 2.80
C MET A 16 0.46 -0.59 2.88
N GLY A 17 -0.22 -1.73 2.95
CA GLY A 17 0.45 -3.04 2.99
C GLY A 17 1.28 -3.31 1.73
N PHE A 18 0.76 -2.95 0.56
CA PHE A 18 1.45 -3.11 -0.71
C PHE A 18 2.74 -2.29 -0.78
N SER A 19 2.74 -1.07 -0.23
CA SER A 19 3.95 -0.23 -0.21
C SER A 19 5.08 -0.83 0.64
N VAL A 20 4.74 -1.55 1.71
CA VAL A 20 5.71 -2.29 2.53
C VAL A 20 6.31 -3.44 1.75
N VAL A 21 5.48 -4.23 1.07
CA VAL A 21 5.95 -5.35 0.23
C VAL A 21 6.84 -4.85 -0.92
N ASP A 22 6.41 -3.80 -1.60
CA ASP A 22 7.15 -3.18 -2.71
C ASP A 22 8.50 -2.59 -2.25
N GLY A 23 8.53 -1.96 -1.07
CA GLY A 23 9.77 -1.49 -0.45
C GLY A 23 10.75 -2.64 -0.13
N VAL A 24 10.25 -3.76 0.35
CA VAL A 24 11.07 -4.97 0.59
C VAL A 24 11.60 -5.55 -0.71
N VAL A 25 10.75 -5.71 -1.74
CA VAL A 25 11.15 -6.24 -3.05
C VAL A 25 12.21 -5.37 -3.71
N THR A 26 11.97 -4.05 -3.76
CA THR A 26 12.90 -3.08 -4.33
C THR A 26 14.25 -3.12 -3.62
N TYR A 27 14.24 -3.28 -2.29
CA TYR A 27 15.47 -3.38 -1.53
C TYR A 27 16.22 -4.69 -1.81
N THR A 28 15.52 -5.82 -1.81
CA THR A 28 16.13 -7.13 -2.09
C THR A 28 16.72 -7.23 -3.48
N ASP A 29 16.19 -6.49 -4.46
CA ASP A 29 16.78 -6.42 -5.81
C ASP A 29 18.12 -5.67 -5.83
N THR A 30 18.37 -4.80 -4.85
CA THR A 30 19.56 -3.94 -4.79
C THR A 30 20.58 -4.32 -3.70
N ALA A 31 20.17 -5.10 -2.69
CA ALA A 31 20.95 -5.34 -1.50
C ALA A 31 21.57 -6.75 -1.47
N SER A 32 22.78 -6.85 -0.92
CA SER A 32 23.41 -8.13 -0.59
C SER A 32 22.81 -8.66 0.73
N LEU A 33 22.40 -9.93 0.76
CA LEU A 33 21.61 -10.59 1.83
C LEU A 33 22.25 -10.66 3.24
N GLU A 34 23.37 -9.97 3.48
CA GLU A 34 24.18 -10.10 4.70
C GLU A 34 23.90 -9.04 5.78
N GLU A 35 23.05 -8.04 5.50
CA GLU A 35 22.73 -7.01 6.47
C GLU A 35 21.70 -7.46 7.53
N PRO A 36 21.85 -7.01 8.80
CA PRO A 36 20.87 -7.29 9.84
C PRO A 36 19.49 -6.73 9.47
N LEU A 37 18.43 -7.49 9.79
CA LEU A 37 17.03 -7.14 9.52
C LEU A 37 16.65 -5.71 9.95
N SER A 38 17.19 -5.24 11.07
CA SER A 38 16.94 -3.88 11.56
C SER A 38 17.55 -2.79 10.68
N GLY A 39 18.73 -3.03 10.11
CA GLY A 39 19.39 -2.12 9.16
C GLY A 39 18.67 -2.08 7.82
N MET A 40 18.25 -3.25 7.34
CA MET A 40 17.43 -3.38 6.13
C MET A 40 16.12 -2.60 6.23
N ILE A 41 15.39 -2.74 7.35
CA ILE A 41 14.13 -2.00 7.57
C ILE A 41 14.40 -0.49 7.62
N ALA A 42 15.47 -0.04 8.29
CA ALA A 42 15.81 1.38 8.35
C ALA A 42 16.14 1.95 6.96
N ASN A 43 16.87 1.21 6.12
CA ASN A 43 17.19 1.61 4.75
C ASN A 43 15.94 1.67 3.86
N ILE A 44 15.04 0.68 3.95
CA ILE A 44 13.77 0.68 3.22
C ILE A 44 12.93 1.90 3.61
N LEU A 45 12.74 2.12 4.91
CA LEU A 45 11.91 3.21 5.42
C LEU A 45 12.49 4.61 5.10
N SER A 46 13.82 4.71 4.94
CA SER A 46 14.51 5.96 4.60
C SER A 46 14.61 6.21 3.09
N SER A 47 14.24 5.23 2.26
CA SER A 47 14.30 5.36 0.81
C SER A 47 13.23 6.33 0.30
N GLU A 48 13.65 7.28 -0.54
CA GLU A 48 12.71 8.20 -1.19
C GLU A 48 11.64 7.47 -2.03
N ILE A 49 12.01 6.34 -2.63
CA ILE A 49 11.10 5.52 -3.45
C ILE A 49 10.03 4.92 -2.55
N PHE A 50 10.44 4.36 -1.40
CA PHE A 50 9.51 3.83 -0.42
C PHE A 50 8.56 4.91 0.11
N ILE A 51 9.08 6.09 0.48
CA ILE A 51 8.26 7.20 0.99
C ILE A 51 7.21 7.63 -0.06
N LYS A 52 7.61 7.73 -1.33
CA LYS A 52 6.69 8.05 -2.43
C LYS A 52 5.60 6.98 -2.58
N HIS A 53 5.97 5.71 -2.62
CA HIS A 53 5.01 4.61 -2.76
C HIS A 53 4.10 4.47 -1.54
N PHE A 54 4.63 4.69 -0.33
CA PHE A 54 3.87 4.70 0.92
C PHE A 54 2.82 5.81 0.95
N LEU A 55 3.03 6.93 0.24
CA LEU A 55 2.02 7.99 0.12
C LEU A 55 1.04 7.74 -1.03
N ILE A 56 1.52 7.25 -2.17
CA ILE A 56 0.72 7.11 -3.39
C ILE A 56 -0.20 5.88 -3.33
N TYR A 57 0.31 4.72 -2.89
CA TYR A 57 -0.47 3.48 -2.90
C TYR A 57 -1.71 3.53 -2.00
N PRO A 58 -1.69 4.14 -0.79
CA PRO A 58 -2.91 4.30 0.00
C PRO A 58 -3.93 5.22 -0.66
N LEU A 59 -3.49 6.28 -1.35
CA LEU A 59 -4.36 7.16 -2.13
C LEU A 59 -5.01 6.40 -3.30
N MET A 60 -4.23 5.62 -4.04
CA MET A 60 -4.75 4.75 -5.10
C MET A 60 -5.72 3.71 -4.52
N GLY A 61 -5.40 3.13 -3.37
CA GLY A 61 -6.24 2.19 -2.63
C GLY A 61 -7.56 2.81 -2.18
N LEU A 62 -7.55 4.05 -1.70
CA LEU A 62 -8.76 4.80 -1.34
C LEU A 62 -9.68 4.98 -2.56
N VAL A 63 -9.12 5.41 -3.69
CA VAL A 63 -9.86 5.64 -4.93
C VAL A 63 -10.41 4.32 -5.48
N ALA A 64 -9.58 3.28 -5.56
CA ALA A 64 -9.98 1.95 -6.02
C ALA A 64 -11.08 1.35 -5.12
N GLY A 65 -10.92 1.43 -3.80
CA GLY A 65 -11.92 0.98 -2.83
C GLY A 65 -13.23 1.76 -2.92
N PHE A 66 -13.17 3.06 -3.19
CA PHE A 66 -14.36 3.88 -3.43
C PHE A 66 -15.10 3.46 -4.71
N VAL A 67 -14.38 3.33 -5.83
CA VAL A 67 -14.92 2.90 -7.12
C VAL A 67 -15.54 1.51 -6.99
N PHE A 68 -14.84 0.57 -6.36
CA PHE A 68 -15.37 -0.76 -6.08
C PHE A 68 -16.64 -0.72 -5.23
N GLY A 69 -16.68 0.12 -4.19
CA GLY A 69 -17.87 0.34 -3.38
C GLY A 69 -19.07 0.87 -4.18
N LEU A 70 -18.83 1.70 -5.22
CA LEU A 70 -19.88 2.15 -6.13
C LEU A 70 -20.40 1.01 -7.02
N PHE A 71 -19.52 0.17 -7.56
CA PHE A 71 -19.91 -1.01 -8.34
C PHE A 71 -20.73 -2.00 -7.51
N MET A 72 -20.27 -2.32 -6.29
CA MET A 72 -20.98 -3.21 -5.39
C MET A 72 -22.36 -2.65 -5.02
N GLU A 73 -22.49 -1.34 -4.79
CA GLU A 73 -23.80 -0.76 -4.56
C GLU A 73 -24.71 -0.85 -5.81
N LYS A 74 -24.16 -0.80 -7.03
CA LYS A 74 -24.94 -0.91 -8.27
C LYS A 74 -25.38 -2.35 -8.58
N ILE A 75 -24.59 -3.36 -8.21
CA ILE A 75 -24.86 -4.78 -8.47
C ILE A 75 -25.82 -5.36 -7.41
N PHE A 76 -25.70 -4.92 -6.16
CA PHE A 76 -26.50 -5.42 -5.04
C PHE A 76 -27.70 -4.53 -4.69
N LYS A 77 -28.10 -3.63 -5.60
CA LYS A 77 -29.36 -2.87 -5.55
C LYS A 77 -30.39 -3.54 -6.44
#